data_AF-A0A8B6BNP9-F1
#
_entry.id   AF-A0A8B6BNP9-F1
#
_cell.length_a   1.000
_cell.length_b   1.000
_cell.length_c   1.000
_cell.angle_alpha   90.00
_cell.angle_beta   90.00
_cell.angle_gamma   90.00
#
_symmetry.space_group_name_H-M   'P 1'
#
loop_
_entity.id
_entity.type
_entity.pdbx_description
1 polymer ?
#
loop_
_entity_poly.entity_id
_entity_poly.type
_entity_poly.pdbx_seq_one_letter_code
_entity_poly.pdbx_strand_id
1 'polypeptide(L)'
;MKDDFISWPDNQRKNVIRAGFYEKAGFPNVVGCIDGTHIRITGPSIDERSICRFTNISARWPGSAHDSHVFRTSAIGQHLENGYRGIGQGVLLGDSGYPCRQFLLTPYRQPAAGRGQARFNRRHCSTRSTIERTFGIWKKRFHILGSEIRMKPDKACRIIIACGILHNIAIMRNEPEVAEEQLIDNQPQMPPYNGPQDGKGIRDHFATTFFA
;
A
#
# COMPACT_ATOMS: atom_id res chain seq x y z
N MET A 1 -7.18 10.38 18.39
CA MET A 1 -8.20 9.79 17.48
C MET A 1 -7.63 9.34 16.14
N LYS A 2 -6.97 10.18 15.32
CA LYS A 2 -6.36 9.69 14.06
C LYS A 2 -5.31 8.62 14.32
N ASP A 3 -4.38 8.87 15.23
CA ASP A 3 -3.24 7.99 15.48
C ASP A 3 -3.64 6.65 16.12
N ASP A 4 -4.84 6.60 16.74
CA ASP A 4 -5.40 5.38 17.34
C ASP A 4 -5.84 4.36 16.29
N PHE A 5 -6.22 4.83 15.08
CA PHE A 5 -6.78 3.98 14.03
C PHE A 5 -5.98 4.01 12.73
N ILE A 6 -5.23 5.08 12.44
CA ILE A 6 -4.36 5.22 11.27
C ILE A 6 -2.95 5.51 11.77
N SER A 7 -2.17 4.45 11.90
CA SER A 7 -0.78 4.50 12.34
C SER A 7 0.09 3.57 11.53
N TRP A 8 1.37 3.93 11.44
CA TRP A 8 2.37 3.05 10.86
C TRP A 8 2.49 1.78 11.71
N PRO A 9 2.53 0.58 11.11
CA PRO A 9 2.50 -0.66 11.87
C PRO A 9 3.76 -0.82 12.74
N ASP A 10 3.58 -1.36 13.94
CA ASP A 10 4.68 -1.87 14.77
C ASP A 10 5.30 -3.15 14.17
N ASN A 11 6.32 -3.71 14.83
CA ASN A 11 7.03 -4.88 14.33
C ASN A 11 6.15 -6.14 14.26
N GLN A 12 5.24 -6.33 15.22
CA GLN A 12 4.35 -7.50 15.23
C GLN A 12 3.35 -7.42 14.07
N ARG A 13 2.71 -6.27 13.88
CA ARG A 13 1.79 -6.04 12.77
C ARG A 13 2.49 -6.07 11.42
N LYS A 14 3.73 -5.58 11.32
CA LYS A 14 4.56 -5.74 10.11
C LYS A 14 4.76 -7.21 9.75
N ASN A 15 5.05 -8.08 10.72
CA ASN A 15 5.24 -9.51 10.46
C ASN A 15 3.98 -10.16 9.90
N VAL A 16 2.82 -9.84 10.46
CA VAL A 16 1.50 -10.29 9.97
C VAL A 16 1.25 -9.80 8.54
N ILE A 17 1.51 -8.52 8.25
CA ILE A 17 1.32 -7.95 6.90
C ILE A 17 2.28 -8.62 5.88
N ARG A 18 3.54 -8.84 6.26
CA ARG A 18 4.54 -9.51 5.42
C ARG A 18 4.11 -10.93 5.05
N ALA A 19 3.64 -11.69 6.03
CA ALA A 19 3.13 -13.03 5.80
C ALA A 19 1.99 -13.03 4.77
N GLY A 20 0.99 -12.15 4.95
CA GLY A 20 -0.13 -12.05 4.02
C GLY A 20 0.27 -11.66 2.59
N PHE A 21 1.21 -10.72 2.42
CA PHE A 21 1.72 -10.37 1.08
C PHE A 21 2.57 -11.48 0.45
N TYR A 22 3.33 -12.22 1.26
CA TYR A 22 4.12 -13.34 0.79
C TYR A 22 3.24 -14.51 0.35
N GLU A 23 2.24 -14.88 1.14
CA GLU A 23 1.27 -15.93 0.79
C GLU A 23 0.49 -15.59 -0.48
N LYS A 24 0.01 -14.35 -0.58
CA LYS A 24 -0.80 -13.89 -1.71
C LYS A 24 -0.04 -13.84 -3.03
N ALA A 25 1.21 -13.35 -3.00
CA ALA A 25 1.90 -12.95 -4.23
C ALA A 25 3.38 -13.32 -4.30
N GLY A 26 3.93 -13.94 -3.26
CA GLY A 26 5.35 -14.33 -3.18
C GLY A 26 6.29 -13.17 -2.89
N PHE A 27 5.79 -11.99 -2.49
CA PHE A 27 6.65 -10.85 -2.18
C PHE A 27 7.18 -10.91 -0.75
N PRO A 28 8.50 -11.04 -0.55
CA PRO A 28 9.07 -11.03 0.78
C PRO A 28 9.13 -9.59 1.33
N ASN A 29 9.04 -9.46 2.65
CA ASN A 29 9.25 -8.20 3.39
C ASN A 29 8.36 -7.00 3.01
N VAL A 30 7.27 -7.20 2.26
CA VAL A 30 6.32 -6.12 1.95
C VAL A 30 5.46 -5.80 3.16
N VAL A 31 5.40 -4.52 3.55
CA VAL A 31 4.63 -4.02 4.71
C VAL A 31 3.45 -3.12 4.32
N GLY A 32 3.20 -2.99 3.01
CA GLY A 32 2.07 -2.23 2.49
C GLY A 32 2.22 -1.86 1.02
N CYS A 33 1.18 -1.22 0.49
CA CYS A 33 1.18 -0.59 -0.82
C CYS A 33 0.87 0.90 -0.67
N ILE A 34 1.43 1.71 -1.57
CA ILE A 34 1.17 3.15 -1.66
C ILE A 34 0.56 3.47 -3.02
N ASP A 35 -0.46 4.34 -3.01
CA ASP A 35 -1.12 4.83 -4.20
C ASP A 35 -1.86 6.14 -3.87
N GLY A 36 -1.97 7.04 -4.85
CA GLY A 36 -2.79 8.24 -4.77
C GLY A 36 -4.19 7.98 -5.33
N THR A 37 -5.16 8.77 -4.90
CA THR A 37 -6.51 8.67 -5.47
C THR A 37 -7.21 10.01 -5.51
N HIS A 38 -7.86 10.30 -6.64
CA HIS A 38 -8.73 11.46 -6.77
C HIS A 38 -10.13 11.11 -6.25
N ILE A 39 -10.75 12.07 -5.57
CA ILE A 39 -12.11 11.92 -5.04
C ILE A 39 -13.09 12.47 -6.07
N ARG A 40 -13.58 11.56 -6.94
CA ARG A 40 -14.79 11.58 -7.82
C ARG A 40 -14.71 10.35 -8.76
N ILE A 41 -15.60 9.33 -8.69
CA ILE A 41 -15.52 8.14 -9.59
C ILE A 41 -16.88 7.43 -9.87
N THR A 42 -17.06 6.91 -11.10
CA THR A 42 -17.91 5.76 -11.46
C THR A 42 -17.02 4.52 -11.74
N GLY A 43 -17.27 3.38 -11.08
CA GLY A 43 -16.27 2.31 -10.89
C GLY A 43 -16.34 1.11 -11.85
N PRO A 44 -15.36 0.17 -11.79
CA PRO A 44 -15.48 -1.17 -12.35
C PRO A 44 -16.03 -2.18 -11.32
N SER A 45 -16.55 -3.32 -11.81
CA SER A 45 -16.93 -4.48 -11.01
C SER A 45 -15.68 -5.21 -10.50
N ILE A 46 -15.56 -5.44 -9.20
CA ILE A 46 -14.38 -6.11 -8.61
C ILE A 46 -14.80 -7.08 -7.50
N ASP A 47 -14.20 -8.27 -7.53
CA ASP A 47 -14.23 -9.34 -6.54
C ASP A 47 -13.63 -8.87 -5.18
N GLU A 48 -14.35 -9.10 -4.07
CA GLU A 48 -14.26 -8.34 -2.80
C GLU A 48 -13.22 -8.86 -1.79
N ARG A 49 -12.34 -9.79 -2.17
CA ARG A 49 -11.59 -10.64 -1.23
C ARG A 49 -10.30 -10.05 -0.64
N SER A 50 -10.04 -8.75 -0.74
CA SER A 50 -8.77 -8.18 -0.26
C SER A 50 -8.88 -6.72 0.16
N ILE A 51 -9.28 -6.48 1.41
CA ILE A 51 -9.37 -5.13 1.97
C ILE A 51 -8.33 -4.95 3.07
N CYS A 52 -7.61 -3.83 3.00
CA CYS A 52 -6.62 -3.48 3.98
C CYS A 52 -7.05 -2.27 4.82
N ARG A 53 -6.45 -2.19 6.02
CA ARG A 53 -6.50 -1.00 6.86
C ARG A 53 -5.57 0.08 6.31
N PHE A 54 -6.00 1.34 6.35
CA PHE A 54 -5.12 2.46 6.05
C PHE A 54 -4.12 2.67 7.20
N THR A 55 -2.82 2.64 6.90
CA THR A 55 -1.76 2.93 7.88
C THR A 55 -1.29 4.39 7.80
N ASN A 56 -1.57 5.07 6.68
CA ASN A 56 -1.33 6.49 6.50
C ASN A 56 -2.33 7.09 5.50
N ILE A 57 -2.74 8.34 5.72
CA ILE A 57 -3.58 9.11 4.79
C ILE A 57 -3.07 10.56 4.76
N SER A 58 -2.84 11.07 3.53
CA SER A 58 -2.53 12.47 3.23
C SER A 58 -3.58 13.03 2.28
N ALA A 59 -4.41 13.96 2.76
CA ALA A 59 -5.54 14.52 1.99
C ALA A 59 -5.38 16.01 1.63
N ARG A 60 -4.23 16.62 1.96
CA ARG A 60 -4.03 18.08 1.91
C ARG A 60 -3.60 18.63 0.54
N TRP A 61 -3.77 17.86 -0.53
CA TRP A 61 -3.19 18.17 -1.82
C TRP A 61 -4.27 18.30 -2.91
N PRO A 62 -4.14 19.26 -3.83
CA PRO A 62 -5.01 19.34 -5.00
C PRO A 62 -4.76 18.14 -5.91
N GLY A 63 -5.75 17.73 -6.71
CA GLY A 63 -5.61 16.62 -7.66
C GLY A 63 -4.60 16.85 -8.79
N SER A 64 -4.02 18.03 -8.90
CA SER A 64 -2.90 18.31 -9.81
C SER A 64 -1.54 17.98 -9.21
N ALA A 65 -1.45 17.72 -7.91
CA ALA A 65 -0.20 17.40 -7.25
C ALA A 65 0.26 15.99 -7.63
N HIS A 66 1.53 15.87 -8.01
CA HIS A 66 2.09 14.57 -8.34
C HIS A 66 2.24 13.71 -7.07
N ASP A 67 1.76 12.48 -7.14
CA ASP A 67 1.81 11.46 -6.09
C ASP A 67 3.18 11.35 -5.39
N SER A 68 4.25 11.29 -6.16
CA SER A 68 5.61 11.23 -5.61
C SER A 68 6.04 12.49 -4.85
N HIS A 69 5.50 13.66 -5.20
CA HIS A 69 5.72 14.90 -4.46
C HIS A 69 4.94 14.91 -3.14
N VAL A 70 3.68 14.46 -3.17
CA VAL A 70 2.83 14.31 -1.98
C VAL A 70 3.49 13.36 -0.98
N PHE A 71 3.99 12.22 -1.45
CA PHE A 71 4.69 11.27 -0.60
C PHE A 71 5.98 11.85 -0.02
N ARG A 72 6.85 12.44 -0.86
CA ARG A 72 8.15 12.99 -0.41
C ARG A 72 8.00 14.07 0.66
N THR A 73 6.96 14.89 0.56
CA THR A 73 6.70 15.99 1.52
C THR A 73 5.93 15.53 2.76
N SER A 74 5.30 14.35 2.72
CA SER A 74 4.54 13.81 3.85
C SER A 74 5.44 13.43 5.03
N ALA A 75 4.85 13.43 6.23
CA ALA A 75 5.54 13.00 7.45
C ALA A 75 6.06 11.56 7.34
N ILE A 76 5.32 10.65 6.68
CA ILE A 76 5.75 9.27 6.49
C ILE A 76 6.90 9.16 5.48
N GLY A 77 6.86 9.95 4.39
CA GLY A 77 7.95 10.00 3.43
C GLY A 77 9.25 10.49 4.07
N GLN A 78 9.19 11.57 4.85
CA GLN A 78 10.34 12.08 5.59
C GLN A 78 10.84 11.09 6.67
N HIS A 79 9.92 10.42 7.37
CA HIS A 79 10.26 9.42 8.37
C HIS A 79 11.00 8.23 7.74
N LEU A 80 10.54 7.73 6.58
CA LEU A 80 11.20 6.64 5.87
C LEU A 80 12.55 7.09 5.29
N GLU A 81 12.64 8.28 4.69
CA GLU A 81 13.90 8.77 4.13
C GLU A 81 15.00 8.92 5.20
N ASN A 82 14.65 9.42 6.39
CA ASN A 82 15.62 9.68 7.46
C ASN A 82 15.84 8.49 8.40
N GLY A 83 14.81 7.65 8.57
CA GLY A 83 14.74 6.60 9.59
C GLY A 83 14.92 5.18 9.06
N TYR A 84 14.90 4.98 7.74
CA TYR A 84 15.07 3.64 7.18
C TYR A 84 16.49 3.11 7.40
N ARG A 85 16.60 1.89 7.90
CA ARG A 85 17.89 1.23 8.22
C ARG A 85 18.11 -0.08 7.48
N GLY A 86 17.17 -0.49 6.63
CA GLY A 86 17.30 -1.67 5.78
C GLY A 86 16.01 -2.47 5.66
N ILE A 87 16.05 -3.49 4.81
CA ILE A 87 14.87 -4.27 4.40
C ILE A 87 14.13 -4.95 5.55
N GLY A 88 14.81 -5.20 6.66
CA GLY A 88 14.21 -5.74 7.89
C GLY A 88 13.13 -4.82 8.50
N GLN A 89 13.08 -3.54 8.10
CA GLN A 89 11.98 -2.63 8.45
C GLN A 89 10.79 -2.68 7.49
N GLY A 90 10.96 -3.35 6.34
CA GLY A 90 9.94 -3.64 5.34
C GLY A 90 9.92 -2.68 4.16
N VAL A 91 9.36 -3.14 3.03
CA VAL A 91 9.24 -2.35 1.80
C VAL A 91 7.78 -2.07 1.44
N LEU A 92 7.54 -0.92 0.81
CA LEU A 92 6.27 -0.55 0.19
C LEU A 92 6.29 -0.87 -1.30
N LEU A 93 5.13 -1.18 -1.88
CA LEU A 93 4.96 -1.28 -3.33
C LEU A 93 4.21 -0.05 -3.87
N GLY A 94 4.81 0.69 -4.80
CA GLY A 94 4.23 1.88 -5.46
C GLY A 94 4.20 1.77 -6.98
N ASP A 95 3.42 2.62 -7.67
CA ASP A 95 3.38 2.66 -9.13
C ASP A 95 4.69 3.19 -9.74
N SER A 96 4.72 3.23 -11.07
CA SER A 96 5.83 3.75 -11.89
C SER A 96 6.04 5.27 -11.77
N GLY A 97 5.09 6.01 -11.20
CA GLY A 97 5.17 7.44 -10.88
C GLY A 97 6.01 7.74 -9.64
N TYR A 98 6.20 6.76 -8.75
CA TYR A 98 7.13 6.88 -7.64
C TYR A 98 8.58 6.54 -8.04
N PRO A 99 9.59 7.18 -7.42
CA PRO A 99 10.97 6.74 -7.54
C PRO A 99 11.18 5.41 -6.81
N CYS A 100 11.98 4.51 -7.39
CA CYS A 100 12.42 3.31 -6.70
C CYS A 100 13.42 3.68 -5.58
N ARG A 101 13.16 3.21 -4.36
CA ARG A 101 13.92 3.47 -3.12
C ARG A 101 14.07 2.18 -2.32
N GLN A 102 14.95 2.21 -1.31
CA GLN A 102 15.21 1.04 -0.48
C GLN A 102 13.97 0.55 0.29
N PHE A 103 13.04 1.46 0.56
CA PHE A 103 11.78 1.23 1.27
C PHE A 103 10.55 1.30 0.34
N LEU A 104 10.73 1.57 -0.96
CA LEU A 104 9.63 1.72 -1.94
C LEU A 104 10.01 1.15 -3.30
N LEU A 105 9.45 -0.01 -3.64
CA LEU A 105 9.71 -0.71 -4.89
C LEU A 105 8.65 -0.39 -5.94
N THR A 106 9.12 -0.08 -7.15
CA THR A 106 8.28 0.30 -8.29
C THR A 106 8.55 -0.62 -9.49
N PRO A 107 7.57 -0.85 -10.38
CA PRO A 107 7.72 -1.80 -11.47
C PRO A 107 8.82 -1.39 -12.46
N TYR A 108 9.34 -2.37 -13.22
CA TYR A 108 10.25 -2.10 -14.33
C TYR A 108 9.48 -1.39 -15.44
N ARG A 109 9.95 -0.19 -15.83
CA ARG A 109 9.38 0.54 -16.98
C ARG A 109 9.70 -0.15 -18.31
N GLN A 110 10.91 -0.71 -18.40
CA GLN A 110 11.38 -1.47 -19.55
C GLN A 110 11.94 -2.79 -19.02
N PRO A 111 11.11 -3.84 -18.91
CA PRO A 111 11.58 -5.14 -18.47
C PRO A 111 12.55 -5.71 -19.51
N ALA A 112 13.72 -6.14 -19.05
CA ALA A 112 14.67 -6.88 -19.88
C ALA A 112 14.00 -8.17 -20.41
N ALA A 113 14.55 -8.73 -21.50
CA ALA A 113 14.01 -9.91 -22.18
C ALA A 113 13.88 -11.18 -21.29
N GLY A 114 14.44 -11.16 -20.07
CA GLY A 114 14.29 -12.23 -19.09
C GLY A 114 12.89 -12.29 -18.46
N ARG A 115 12.42 -13.51 -18.17
CA ARG A 115 11.10 -13.76 -17.56
C ARG A 115 10.96 -13.20 -16.12
N GLY A 116 12.06 -12.98 -15.41
CA GLY A 116 12.08 -12.53 -14.01
C GLY A 116 11.42 -11.17 -13.79
N GLN A 117 11.84 -10.15 -14.56
CA GLN A 117 11.30 -8.79 -14.44
C GLN A 117 9.83 -8.71 -14.88
N ALA A 118 9.45 -9.47 -15.91
CA ALA A 118 8.06 -9.55 -16.36
C ALA A 118 7.15 -10.21 -15.30
N ARG A 119 7.60 -11.31 -14.67
CA ARG A 119 6.86 -11.95 -13.57
C ARG A 119 6.80 -11.07 -12.32
N PHE A 120 7.90 -10.39 -11.98
CA PHE A 120 7.90 -9.37 -10.93
C PHE A 120 6.82 -8.32 -11.20
N ASN A 121 6.80 -7.71 -12.39
CA ASN A 121 5.79 -6.70 -12.75
C ASN A 121 4.37 -7.26 -12.65
N ARG A 122 4.12 -8.47 -13.16
CA ARG A 122 2.81 -9.11 -13.10
C ARG A 122 2.34 -9.30 -11.65
N ARG A 123 3.21 -9.82 -10.78
CA ARG A 123 2.92 -10.01 -9.36
C ARG A 123 2.76 -8.67 -8.65
N HIS A 124 3.63 -7.70 -8.95
CA HIS A 124 3.63 -6.36 -8.36
C HIS A 124 2.31 -5.64 -8.65
N CYS A 125 1.88 -5.61 -9.91
CA CYS A 125 0.59 -5.05 -10.31
C CYS A 125 -0.57 -5.75 -9.59
N SER A 126 -0.61 -7.08 -9.60
CA SER A 126 -1.67 -7.85 -8.92
C SER A 126 -1.74 -7.54 -7.42
N THR A 127 -0.59 -7.39 -6.78
CA THR A 127 -0.47 -7.07 -5.35
C THR A 127 -0.97 -5.65 -5.07
N ARG A 128 -0.56 -4.67 -5.89
CA ARG A 128 -1.02 -3.27 -5.78
C ARG A 128 -2.50 -3.10 -6.05
N SER A 129 -3.14 -3.96 -6.85
CA SER A 129 -4.61 -3.92 -6.97
C SER A 129 -5.34 -4.05 -5.62
N THR A 130 -4.68 -4.51 -4.55
CA THR A 130 -5.22 -4.47 -3.18
C THR A 130 -5.50 -3.05 -2.69
N ILE A 131 -4.62 -2.06 -2.95
CA ILE A 131 -4.84 -0.68 -2.50
C ILE A 131 -5.91 0.01 -3.35
N GLU A 132 -5.95 -0.25 -4.66
CA GLU A 132 -7.00 0.24 -5.56
C GLU A 132 -8.39 -0.30 -5.17
N ARG A 133 -8.49 -1.60 -4.85
CA ARG A 133 -9.71 -2.22 -4.32
C ARG A 133 -10.14 -1.61 -2.99
N THR A 134 -9.18 -1.40 -2.09
CA THR A 134 -9.43 -0.75 -0.79
C THR A 134 -10.01 0.66 -1.00
N PHE A 135 -9.49 1.45 -1.94
CA PHE A 135 -10.07 2.74 -2.29
C PHE A 135 -11.48 2.63 -2.87
N GLY A 136 -11.74 1.64 -3.74
CA GLY A 136 -13.06 1.39 -4.29
C GLY A 136 -14.10 1.14 -3.20
N ILE A 137 -13.79 0.27 -2.25
CA ILE A 137 -14.72 -0.10 -1.16
C ILE A 137 -14.86 1.04 -0.16
N TRP A 138 -13.77 1.74 0.15
CA TRP A 138 -13.81 2.93 0.98
C TRP A 138 -14.77 4.01 0.43
N LYS A 139 -14.76 4.23 -0.88
CA LYS A 139 -15.68 5.18 -1.55
C LYS A 139 -17.12 4.68 -1.63
N LYS A 140 -17.33 3.36 -1.79
CA LYS A 140 -18.68 2.76 -1.73
C LYS A 140 -19.29 2.89 -0.34
N ARG A 141 -18.51 2.57 0.70
CA ARG A 141 -18.93 2.67 2.11
C ARG A 141 -19.30 4.10 2.50
N PHE A 142 -18.50 5.07 2.07
CA PHE A 142 -18.72 6.48 2.36
C PHE A 142 -19.05 7.25 1.08
N HIS A 143 -20.35 7.30 0.72
CA HIS A 143 -20.84 7.93 -0.51
C HIS A 143 -20.39 9.40 -0.69
N ILE A 144 -20.10 10.11 0.41
CA ILE A 144 -19.52 11.46 0.39
C ILE A 144 -18.14 11.52 -0.31
N LEU A 145 -17.41 10.41 -0.39
CA LEU A 145 -16.15 10.29 -1.11
C LEU A 145 -16.34 9.89 -2.59
N GLY A 146 -17.53 9.43 -2.97
CA GLY A 146 -17.89 9.18 -4.36
C GLY A 146 -18.40 10.43 -5.07
N SER A 147 -18.95 11.39 -4.32
CA SER A 147 -19.55 12.62 -4.82
C SER A 147 -18.62 13.84 -4.72
N GLU A 148 -19.02 14.94 -5.34
CA GLU A 148 -18.34 16.22 -5.21
C GLU A 148 -18.55 16.80 -3.79
N ILE A 149 -17.46 16.89 -3.02
CA ILE A 149 -17.48 17.54 -1.71
C ILE A 149 -17.49 19.05 -1.88
N ARG A 150 -18.68 19.67 -1.80
CA ARG A 150 -18.88 21.13 -1.87
C ARG A 150 -18.63 21.80 -0.52
N MET A 151 -17.42 21.65 0.01
CA MET A 151 -16.99 22.25 1.27
C MET A 151 -15.61 22.90 1.12
N LYS A 152 -15.24 23.78 2.07
CA LYS A 152 -13.88 24.33 2.14
C LYS A 152 -12.84 23.19 2.19
N PRO A 153 -11.67 23.33 1.53
CA PRO A 153 -10.65 22.28 1.46
C PRO A 153 -10.29 21.66 2.82
N ASP A 154 -10.14 22.48 3.87
CA ASP A 154 -9.83 21.98 5.21
C ASP A 154 -10.91 21.04 5.77
N LYS A 155 -12.19 21.37 5.52
CA LYS A 155 -13.32 20.55 5.96
C LYS A 155 -13.40 19.26 5.14
N ALA A 156 -13.17 19.33 3.84
CA ALA A 156 -13.08 18.15 2.98
C ALA A 156 -11.96 17.21 3.45
N CYS A 157 -10.76 17.74 3.76
CA CYS A 157 -9.64 16.95 4.31
C CYS A 157 -10.02 16.21 5.60
N ARG A 158 -10.73 16.88 6.51
CA ARG A 158 -11.18 16.27 7.78
C ARG A 158 -12.19 15.15 7.54
N ILE A 159 -13.13 15.34 6.60
CA ILE A 159 -14.10 14.31 6.21
C ILE A 159 -13.38 13.09 5.66
N ILE A 160 -12.43 13.29 4.74
CA ILE A 160 -11.64 12.21 4.15
C ILE A 160 -10.91 11.42 5.25
N ILE A 161 -10.20 12.10 6.15
CA ILE A 161 -9.50 11.43 7.26
C ILE A 161 -10.48 10.69 8.18
N ALA A 162 -11.63 11.29 8.51
CA ALA A 162 -12.65 10.67 9.35
C ALA A 162 -13.22 9.40 8.71
N CYS A 163 -13.54 9.42 7.41
CA CYS A 163 -13.95 8.22 6.68
C CYS A 163 -12.87 7.14 6.70
N GLY A 164 -11.58 7.50 6.64
CA GLY A 164 -10.48 6.54 6.74
C GLY A 164 -10.37 5.88 8.13
N ILE A 165 -10.61 6.67 9.19
CA ILE A 165 -10.68 6.16 10.57
C ILE A 165 -11.86 5.19 10.72
N LEU A 166 -13.04 5.58 10.25
CA LEU A 166 -14.25 4.76 10.32
C LEU A 166 -14.11 3.47 9.50
N HIS A 167 -13.46 3.51 8.34
CA HIS A 167 -13.12 2.32 7.56
C HIS A 167 -12.28 1.32 8.36
N ASN A 168 -11.23 1.80 9.03
CA ASN A 168 -10.38 0.94 9.85
C ASN A 168 -11.13 0.38 11.06
N ILE A 169 -12.01 1.16 11.70
CA ILE A 169 -12.88 0.69 12.79
C ILE A 169 -13.80 -0.41 12.30
N ALA A 170 -14.44 -0.23 11.13
CA ALA A 170 -15.33 -1.24 10.56
C ALA A 170 -14.60 -2.57 10.28
N ILE A 171 -13.37 -2.50 9.75
CA ILE A 171 -12.51 -3.69 9.58
C ILE A 171 -12.22 -4.34 10.94
N MET A 172 -11.79 -3.56 11.94
CA MET A 172 -11.44 -4.10 13.27
C MET A 172 -12.63 -4.73 14.00
N ARG A 173 -13.86 -4.35 13.64
CA ARG A 173 -15.10 -4.89 14.23
C ARG A 173 -15.71 -6.02 13.40
N ASN A 174 -15.05 -6.47 12.32
CA ASN A 174 -15.56 -7.46 11.38
C ASN A 174 -16.97 -7.13 10.88
N GLU A 175 -17.25 -5.84 10.63
CA GLU A 175 -18.57 -5.44 10.14
C GLU A 175 -18.83 -6.06 8.75
N PRO A 176 -20.05 -6.57 8.52
CA PRO A 176 -20.39 -7.32 7.32
C PRO A 176 -20.36 -6.42 6.08
N GLU A 177 -19.28 -6.54 5.32
CA GLU A 177 -19.18 -6.18 3.90
C GLU A 177 -17.93 -6.80 3.24
N VAL A 178 -17.15 -7.62 3.98
CA VAL A 178 -15.86 -8.13 3.53
C VAL A 178 -15.46 -9.34 4.39
N ALA A 179 -15.29 -10.50 3.76
CA ALA A 179 -14.61 -11.60 4.41
C ALA A 179 -13.11 -11.25 4.54
N GLU A 180 -12.59 -11.23 5.76
CA GLU A 180 -11.14 -11.31 5.97
C GLU A 180 -10.63 -12.64 5.38
N GLU A 181 -9.49 -12.62 4.69
CA GLU A 181 -8.63 -13.81 4.72
C GLU A 181 -8.15 -13.92 6.16
N GLN A 182 -8.63 -14.96 6.87
CA GLN A 182 -8.02 -15.37 8.13
C GLN A 182 -6.55 -15.63 7.85
N LEU A 183 -5.69 -14.71 8.29
CA LEU A 183 -4.24 -14.92 8.25
C LEU A 183 -3.97 -16.11 9.17
N ILE A 184 -3.69 -17.25 8.55
CA ILE A 184 -3.35 -18.48 9.26
C ILE A 184 -2.10 -18.15 10.09
N ASP A 185 -2.13 -18.48 11.38
CA ASP A 185 -1.03 -18.23 12.35
C ASP A 185 0.27 -19.00 12.03
N ASN A 186 0.30 -19.70 10.90
CA ASN A 186 1.53 -20.20 10.29
C ASN A 186 2.24 -19.03 9.60
N GLN A 187 3.08 -18.30 10.34
CA GLN A 187 4.03 -17.39 9.73
C GLN A 187 4.96 -18.19 8.81
N PRO A 188 4.87 -18.07 7.47
CA PRO A 188 5.84 -18.72 6.60
C PRO A 188 7.22 -18.22 6.98
N GLN A 189 8.17 -19.13 7.20
CA GLN A 189 9.57 -18.75 7.42
C GLN A 189 10.08 -18.09 6.14
N MET A 190 10.14 -16.76 6.15
CA MET A 190 10.74 -16.01 5.06
C MET A 190 12.24 -16.30 5.03
N PRO A 191 12.83 -16.59 3.86
CA PRO A 191 14.27 -16.73 3.78
C PRO A 191 14.94 -15.41 4.19
N PRO A 192 16.08 -15.47 4.90
CA PRO A 192 16.83 -14.28 5.28
C PRO A 192 17.25 -13.52 4.01
N TYR A 193 17.03 -12.21 4.01
CA TYR A 193 17.44 -11.36 2.89
C TYR A 193 18.94 -11.07 2.97
N ASN A 194 19.69 -11.58 1.98
CA ASN A 194 21.13 -11.38 1.84
C ASN A 194 21.47 -10.63 0.53
N GLY A 195 20.63 -9.68 0.11
CA GLY A 195 20.77 -8.95 -1.15
C GLY A 195 21.31 -7.52 -1.00
N PRO A 196 21.37 -6.76 -2.12
CA PRO A 196 21.81 -5.36 -2.14
C PRO A 196 20.95 -4.44 -1.24
N GLN A 197 21.49 -3.30 -0.83
CA GLN A 197 20.72 -2.37 0.01
C GLN A 197 20.09 -1.21 -0.78
N ASP A 198 20.50 -0.95 -2.02
CA ASP A 198 19.90 0.09 -2.85
C ASP A 198 18.54 -0.36 -3.43
N GLY A 199 17.63 0.58 -3.69
CA GLY A 199 16.27 0.24 -4.12
C GLY A 199 16.19 -0.57 -5.42
N LYS A 200 17.06 -0.28 -6.41
CA LYS A 200 17.08 -1.03 -7.67
C LYS A 200 17.65 -2.43 -7.45
N GLY A 201 18.73 -2.55 -6.69
CA GLY A 201 19.32 -3.82 -6.32
C GLY A 201 18.38 -4.72 -5.51
N ILE A 202 17.59 -4.15 -4.58
CA ILE A 202 16.55 -4.90 -3.86
C ILE A 202 15.51 -5.44 -4.84
N ARG A 203 15.03 -4.60 -5.76
CA ARG A 203 14.05 -4.99 -6.77
C ARG A 203 14.59 -6.08 -7.69
N ASP A 204 15.83 -5.94 -8.16
CA ASP A 204 16.50 -6.90 -9.03
C ASP A 204 16.70 -8.24 -8.32
N HIS A 205 17.10 -8.22 -7.05
CA HIS A 205 17.16 -9.43 -6.22
C HIS A 205 15.78 -10.08 -6.05
N PHE A 206 14.72 -9.30 -5.85
CA PHE A 206 13.36 -9.85 -5.77
C PHE A 206 12.98 -10.53 -7.08
N ALA A 207 13.21 -9.88 -8.21
CA ALA A 207 12.90 -10.40 -9.53
C ALA A 207 13.68 -11.69 -9.87
N THR A 208 14.92 -11.82 -9.43
CA THR A 208 15.78 -12.98 -9.72
C THR A 208 15.64 -14.12 -8.72
N THR A 209 15.37 -13.83 -7.44
CA THR A 209 15.32 -14.87 -6.40
C THR A 209 13.91 -15.41 -6.19
N PHE A 210 12.88 -14.56 -6.25
CA PHE A 210 11.50 -14.94 -5.91
C PHE A 210 10.59 -15.09 -7.13
N PHE A 211 11.01 -14.56 -8.29
CA PHE A 211 10.20 -14.53 -9.51
C PHE A 211 10.95 -15.04 -10.75
N ALA A 212 12.00 -15.87 -10.58
CA ALA A 212 12.74 -16.54 -11.66
C ALA A 212 11.96 -17.65 -12.38
#